data_AF-A0A950RVN1-F1
#
_entry.id   AF-A0A950RVN1-F1
#
_cell.length_a   1.000
_cell.length_b   1.000
_cell.length_c   1.000
_cell.angle_alpha   90.00
_cell.angle_beta   90.00
_cell.angle_gamma   90.00
#
_symmetry.space_group_name_H-M   'P 1'
#
loop_
_entity.id
_entity.type
_entity.pdbx_description
1 polymer ?
#
loop_
_entity_poly.entity_id
_entity_poly.type
_entity_poly.pdbx_seq_one_letter_code
_entity_poly.pdbx_strand_id
1 'polypeptide(L)' 'MPARLLVLYGHPTNPSAFDQYYASTHVPLAKKIPGLRSFTTSTGSTASREGRAAYYLVAELDFDSVADLQKAFGTPE' A
#
# COMPACT_ATOMS: atom_id res chain seq x y z
N MET A 1 13.37 -5.06 -15.78
CA MET A 1 13.49 -3.91 -14.85
C MET A 1 12.45 -4.12 -13.76
N PRO A 2 12.84 -4.01 -12.48
CA PRO A 2 11.91 -4.17 -11.36
C PRO A 2 10.78 -3.13 -11.42
N ALA A 3 9.62 -3.48 -10.90
CA ALA A 3 8.44 -2.62 -10.86
C ALA A 3 7.98 -2.40 -9.42
N ARG A 4 7.54 -1.17 -9.13
CA ARG A 4 6.94 -0.79 -7.84
C ARG A 4 5.57 -0.20 -8.07
N LEU A 5 4.57 -0.72 -7.36
CA LEU A 5 3.26 -0.12 -7.23
C LEU A 5 3.20 0.73 -5.96
N LEU A 6 2.72 1.96 -6.08
CA LEU A 6 2.43 2.84 -4.95
C LEU A 6 0.92 2.99 -4.80
N VAL A 7 0.39 2.70 -3.61
CA VAL A 7 -1.01 2.95 -3.25
C VAL A 7 -1.06 4.07 -2.22
N LEU A 8 -1.76 5.15 -2.55
CA LEU A 8 -1.79 6.38 -1.76
C LEU A 8 -3.16 6.52 -1.09
N TYR A 9 -3.20 6.39 0.24
CA TYR A 9 -4.43 6.53 1.01
C TYR A 9 -4.55 7.96 1.53
N GLY A 10 -5.67 8.62 1.21
CA GLY A 10 -6.04 9.90 1.80
C GLY A 10 -6.39 9.78 3.29
N HIS A 11 -6.80 10.89 3.91
CA HIS A 11 -7.13 10.92 5.34
C HIS A 11 -8.50 10.27 5.60
N PRO A 12 -8.56 9.14 6.32
CA PRO A 12 -9.83 8.51 6.67
C PRO A 12 -10.60 9.37 7.69
N THR A 13 -11.92 9.31 7.65
CA THR A 13 -12.79 9.98 8.64
C THR A 13 -12.66 9.38 10.04
N ASN A 14 -12.30 8.09 10.13
CA ASN A 14 -11.96 7.40 11.37
C ASN A 14 -10.61 6.67 11.23
N PRO A 15 -9.50 7.32 11.62
CA PRO A 15 -8.15 6.74 11.54
C PRO A 15 -7.99 5.41 12.27
N SER A 16 -8.54 5.30 13.49
CA SER A 16 -8.39 4.08 14.29
C SER A 16 -9.09 2.87 13.67
N ALA A 17 -10.29 3.08 13.11
CA ALA A 17 -11.01 2.01 12.40
C ALA A 17 -10.29 1.60 11.11
N PHE A 18 -9.72 2.59 10.38
CA PHE A 18 -8.90 2.31 9.21
C PHE A 18 -7.66 1.49 9.59
N ASP A 19 -6.89 1.91 10.59
CA ASP A 19 -5.67 1.21 11.01
C ASP A 19 -5.96 -0.24 11.42
N GLN A 20 -7.03 -0.46 12.19
CA GLN A 20 -7.44 -1.79 12.62
C GLN A 20 -7.80 -2.68 11.42
N TYR A 21 -8.65 -2.20 10.51
CA TYR A 21 -9.05 -2.97 9.33
C TYR A 21 -7.86 -3.21 8.39
N TYR A 22 -7.04 -2.18 8.20
CA TYR A 22 -5.87 -2.24 7.33
C TYR A 22 -4.89 -3.31 7.82
N ALA A 23 -4.53 -3.30 9.11
CA ALA A 23 -3.61 -4.27 9.68
C ALA A 23 -4.19 -5.69 9.76
N SER A 24 -5.46 -5.83 10.18
CA SER A 24 -6.06 -7.15 10.45
C SER A 24 -6.60 -7.85 9.21
N THR A 25 -7.02 -7.10 8.19
CA THR A 25 -7.71 -7.63 7.01
C THR A 25 -6.94 -7.33 5.74
N HIS A 26 -6.59 -6.06 5.50
CA HIS A 26 -6.01 -5.64 4.23
C HIS A 26 -4.58 -6.16 4.03
N VAL A 27 -3.69 -6.01 5.02
CA VAL A 27 -2.30 -6.46 4.93
C VAL A 27 -2.19 -7.98 4.69
N PRO A 28 -2.93 -8.86 5.40
CA PRO A 28 -2.91 -10.29 5.11
C PRO A 28 -3.37 -10.64 3.69
N LEU A 29 -4.34 -9.93 3.13
CA LEU A 29 -4.79 -10.13 1.75
C LEU A 29 -3.74 -9.66 0.74
N ALA A 30 -3.18 -8.46 0.93
CA ALA A 30 -2.13 -7.94 0.06
C ALA A 30 -0.89 -8.87 0.01
N LYS A 31 -0.54 -9.49 1.13
CA LYS A 31 0.57 -10.46 1.19
C LYS A 31 0.32 -11.77 0.43
N LYS A 32 -0.92 -12.05 0.00
CA LYS A 32 -1.27 -13.21 -0.82
C LYS A 32 -1.11 -12.97 -2.32
N ILE A 33 -0.89 -11.73 -2.74
CA ILE A 33 -0.74 -11.37 -4.15
C ILE A 33 0.41 -12.19 -4.77
N PRO A 34 0.15 -12.98 -5.83
CA PRO A 34 1.17 -13.78 -6.49
C PRO A 34 2.32 -12.92 -7.02
N GLY A 35 3.56 -13.36 -6.81
CA GLY A 35 4.75 -12.67 -7.34
C GLY A 35 5.16 -11.41 -6.56
N LEU A 36 4.47 -11.07 -5.47
CA LEU A 36 4.88 -9.98 -4.57
C LEU A 36 6.25 -10.28 -3.94
N ARG A 37 7.19 -9.35 -4.06
CA ARG A 37 8.54 -9.44 -3.51
C ARG A 37 8.69 -8.73 -2.18
N SER A 38 8.05 -7.57 -2.04
CA SER A 38 8.07 -6.78 -0.82
C SER A 38 6.77 -6.02 -0.67
N PHE A 39 6.31 -5.88 0.57
CA PHE A 39 5.20 -5.01 0.96
C PHE A 39 5.66 -4.15 2.14
N THR A 40 5.73 -2.85 1.93
CA THR A 40 6.07 -1.88 2.97
C THR A 40 4.99 -0.82 3.06
N THR A 41 4.82 -0.26 4.25
CA THR A 41 3.85 0.81 4.49
C THR A 41 4.57 1.96 5.17
N SER A 42 4.40 3.15 4.62
CA SER A 42 4.83 4.40 5.23
C SER A 42 3.61 5.12 5.77
N THR A 43 3.58 5.27 7.09
CA THR A 43 2.60 6.06 7.82
C THR A 43 3.34 7.24 8.42
N GLY A 44 2.87 8.45 8.17
CA GLY A 44 3.53 9.59 8.79
C GLY A 44 3.11 10.92 8.24
N SER A 45 2.73 11.81 9.16
CA SER A 45 2.91 13.23 8.97
C SER A 45 4.40 13.51 8.87
N THR A 46 5.00 13.36 7.68
CA THR A 46 6.05 14.32 7.35
C THR A 46 5.33 15.65 7.37
N ALA A 47 5.50 16.41 8.45
CA ALA A 47 5.07 17.80 8.45
C ALA A 47 5.81 18.39 7.26
N SER A 48 5.10 18.56 6.14
CA SER A 48 5.63 19.39 5.07
C SER A 48 5.81 20.77 5.72
N ARG A 49 6.70 21.60 5.18
CA ARG A 49 6.82 22.99 5.66
C ARG A 49 5.48 23.74 5.67
N GLU A 50 4.43 23.19 5.04
CA GLU A 50 3.09 23.73 4.88
C GLU A 50 2.00 23.04 5.74
N GLY A 51 2.32 21.99 6.52
CA GLY A 51 1.38 21.34 7.44
C GLY A 51 1.22 19.83 7.26
N ARG A 52 -0.02 19.33 7.34
CA ARG A 52 -0.37 17.90 7.35
C ARG A 52 0.06 17.22 6.03
N ALA A 53 0.62 16.01 6.11
CA ALA A 53 0.97 15.22 4.94
C ALA A 53 -0.22 15.00 4.00
N ALA A 54 0.03 15.01 2.68
CA ALA A 54 -1.01 14.84 1.65
C ALA A 54 -1.74 13.48 1.75
N TYR A 55 -1.05 12.46 2.24
CA TYR A 55 -1.56 11.11 2.41
C TYR A 55 -1.42 10.65 3.86
N TYR A 56 -2.35 9.82 4.29
CA TYR A 56 -2.36 9.20 5.60
C TYR A 56 -1.44 7.97 5.64
N LEU A 57 -1.47 7.17 4.57
CA LEU A 57 -0.67 5.95 4.41
C LEU A 57 -0.25 5.80 2.94
N VAL A 58 0.99 5.39 2.71
CA VAL A 58 1.48 4.94 1.40
C VAL A 58 1.90 3.48 1.52
N ALA A 59 1.36 2.62 0.66
CA ALA A 59 1.80 1.23 0.54
C ALA A 59 2.69 1.09 -0.71
N GLU A 60 3.82 0.40 -0.56
CA GLU A 60 4.72 0.07 -1.65
C GLU A 60 4.76 -1.43 -1.85
N LEU A 61 4.48 -1.87 -3.08
CA LEU A 61 4.50 -3.28 -3.47
C LEU A 61 5.51 -3.46 -4.60
N ASP A 62 6.52 -4.29 -4.36
CA ASP A 62 7.60 -4.57 -5.32
C ASP A 62 7.38 -5.89 -6.07
N PHE A 63 7.67 -5.87 -7.37
CA PHE A 63 7.59 -6.99 -8.30
C PHE A 63 8.84 -7.06 -9.19
N ASP A 64 9.14 -8.24 -9.73
CA ASP A 64 10.31 -8.43 -10.60
C ASP A 64 10.18 -7.68 -11.94
N SER A 65 8.96 -7.47 -12.41
CA SER A 65 8.68 -6.74 -13.64
C SER A 65 7.25 -6.17 -13.68
N VAL A 66 7.02 -5.24 -14.61
CA VAL A 66 5.67 -4.70 -14.88
C VAL A 66 4.72 -5.80 -15.37
N ALA A 67 5.22 -6.78 -16.13
CA ALA A 67 4.41 -7.90 -16.60
C ALA A 67 3.96 -8.81 -15.45
N ASP A 68 4.81 -9.02 -14.45
CA ASP A 68 4.45 -9.80 -13.26
C ASP A 68 3.44 -9.04 -12.38
N LEU A 69 3.61 -7.72 -12.22
CA LEU A 69 2.62 -6.86 -11.56
C LEU A 69 1.26 -6.95 -12.26
N GLN A 70 1.20 -6.83 -13.59
CA GLN A 70 -0.06 -6.88 -14.33
C GLN A 70 -0.78 -8.23 -14.20
N LYS A 71 -0.04 -9.34 -14.20
CA LYS A 71 -0.61 -10.67 -13.97
C LYS A 71 -1.17 -10.80 -12.55
N ALA A 72 -0.44 -10.30 -11.56
CA ALA A 72 -0.79 -10.37 -10.15
C ALA A 72 -2.07 -9.60 -9.79
N PHE A 73 -2.41 -8.54 -10.54
CA PHE A 73 -3.67 -7.79 -10.37
C PHE A 73 -4.81 -8.26 -11.29
N GLY A 74 -4.55 -9.28 -12.13
CA GLY A 74 -5.58 -9.93 -12.95
C GLY A 74 -6.23 -11.13 -12.28
N THR A 75 -5.77 -11.52 -11.09
CA THR A 75 -6.23 -12.69 -10.34
C THR A 75 -7.19 -12.29 -9.20
N PRO A 76 -8.16 -13.15 -8.86
CA PRO A 76 -9.10 -12.90 -7.77
C PRO A 76 -8.50 -13.38 -6.44
N GLU A 77 -7.70 -12.54 -5.78
CA GLU A 77 -7.32 -12.71 -4.37
C GLU A 77 -8.15 -11.88 -3.40
#